data_AF-A0A8T0CKA5-F1
#
_entry.id   AF-A0A8T0CKA5-F1
#
_cell.length_a   1.000
_cell.length_b   1.000
_cell.length_c   1.000
_cell.angle_alpha   90.00
_cell.angle_beta   90.00
_cell.angle_gamma   90.00
#
_symmetry.space_group_name_H-M   'P 1'
#
loop_
_entity.id
_entity.type
_entity.pdbx_description
1 polymer ?
#
loop_
_entity_poly.entity_id
_entity_poly.type
_entity_poly.pdbx_seq_one_letter_code
_entity_poly.pdbx_strand_id
1 'polypeptide(L)'
;MFRAKLADYLRSGYDRGHQVPAADAKWSQDAMDSTFVLSNMCPQVGEGFNRDYWAHFEEFCRSLTKKYESVRVITGPLYLPKQYPDGKWRVSYEVIGNPANVAVPTHFFKIIYGEESAQSPRGRVALGAFVLPNAAIPNTKPLTDFEVPVEAVERASGCMFVDRLPADRRKRLCAEVQCSTVVREFGNKSKQASIQ
;
A
#
# COMPACT_ATOMS: atom_id res chain seq x y z
N MET A 1 -21.19 3.01 -16.10
CA MET A 1 -21.46 3.37 -14.69
C MET A 1 -20.35 2.90 -13.75
N PHE A 2 -19.65 1.79 -13.99
CA PHE A 2 -18.63 1.22 -13.07
C PHE A 2 -17.16 1.57 -13.38
N ARG A 3 -16.90 2.55 -14.26
CA ARG A 3 -15.54 2.89 -14.71
C ARG A 3 -15.17 4.28 -14.19
N ALA A 4 -14.08 4.35 -13.43
CA ALA A 4 -13.44 5.61 -13.09
C ALA A 4 -12.86 6.29 -14.35
N LYS A 5 -12.86 7.62 -14.37
CA LYS A 5 -12.29 8.45 -15.45
C LYS A 5 -11.22 9.37 -14.90
N LEU A 6 -10.32 9.83 -15.76
CA LEU A 6 -9.30 10.81 -15.36
C LEU A 6 -9.93 12.11 -14.82
N ALA A 7 -11.08 12.50 -15.36
CA ALA A 7 -11.84 13.66 -14.90
C ALA A 7 -12.34 13.52 -13.44
N ASP A 8 -12.54 12.29 -12.94
CA ASP A 8 -12.99 12.08 -11.56
C ASP A 8 -11.90 12.45 -10.54
N TYR A 9 -10.63 12.30 -10.92
CA TYR A 9 -9.47 12.61 -10.09
C TYR A 9 -8.98 14.05 -10.26
N LEU A 10 -9.23 14.67 -11.42
CA LEU A 10 -8.75 16.00 -11.74
C LEU A 10 -9.27 17.03 -10.72
N ARG A 11 -8.36 17.72 -10.03
CA ARG A 11 -8.66 18.73 -8.98
C ARG A 11 -9.51 18.18 -7.82
N SER A 12 -9.54 16.86 -7.62
CA SER A 12 -10.21 16.22 -6.47
C SER A 12 -9.49 16.44 -5.14
N GLY A 13 -8.22 16.83 -5.18
CA GLY A 13 -7.34 16.87 -4.00
C GLY A 13 -6.58 15.55 -3.76
N TYR A 14 -6.88 14.49 -4.51
CA TYR A 14 -6.22 13.19 -4.40
C TYR A 14 -5.37 12.86 -5.62
N ASP A 15 -4.28 12.14 -5.37
CA ASP A 15 -3.52 11.49 -6.42
C ASP A 15 -4.21 10.21 -6.91
N ARG A 16 -3.84 9.80 -8.12
CA ARG A 16 -4.11 8.45 -8.65
C ARG A 16 -3.07 7.50 -8.06
N GLY A 17 -3.40 6.92 -6.91
CA GLY A 17 -2.51 6.05 -6.16
C GLY A 17 -2.53 4.61 -6.67
N HIS A 18 -1.37 4.10 -7.09
CA HIS A 18 -1.24 2.75 -7.63
C HIS A 18 -1.43 1.69 -6.53
N GLN A 19 -2.11 0.59 -6.85
CA GLN A 19 -2.13 -0.61 -5.98
C GLN A 19 -0.97 -1.55 -6.33
N VAL A 20 -0.74 -1.79 -7.62
CA VAL A 20 0.48 -2.38 -8.18
C VAL A 20 1.38 -1.24 -8.69
N PRO A 21 2.55 -0.99 -8.09
CA PRO A 21 3.42 0.13 -8.48
C PRO A 21 4.08 -0.10 -9.83
N ALA A 22 4.16 0.93 -10.67
CA ALA A 22 4.86 0.87 -11.96
C ALA A 22 6.33 0.43 -11.84
N ALA A 23 7.00 0.79 -10.74
CA ALA A 23 8.39 0.45 -10.47
C ALA A 23 8.63 -1.06 -10.29
N ASP A 24 7.61 -1.83 -9.96
CA ASP A 24 7.69 -3.28 -9.79
C ASP A 24 7.59 -4.01 -11.14
N ALA A 25 7.16 -3.30 -12.19
CA ALA A 25 6.97 -3.81 -13.55
C ALA A 25 8.08 -3.36 -14.53
N LYS A 26 9.22 -2.86 -14.06
CA LYS A 26 10.33 -2.37 -14.91
C LYS A 26 10.90 -3.38 -15.90
N TRP A 27 10.62 -4.66 -15.72
CA TRP A 27 11.04 -5.74 -16.60
C TRP A 27 10.25 -5.81 -17.91
N SER A 28 9.11 -5.12 -18.03
CA SER A 28 8.30 -5.07 -19.26
C SER A 28 7.52 -3.76 -19.38
N GLN A 29 7.62 -3.11 -20.54
CA GLN A 29 6.87 -1.88 -20.82
C GLN A 29 5.35 -2.13 -20.79
N ASP A 30 4.88 -3.22 -21.41
CA ASP A 30 3.45 -3.57 -21.41
C ASP A 30 2.92 -3.82 -19.99
N ALA A 31 3.74 -4.46 -19.14
CA ALA A 31 3.39 -4.68 -17.74
C ALA A 31 3.33 -3.36 -16.96
N MET A 32 4.29 -2.45 -17.20
CA MET A 32 4.30 -1.13 -16.61
C MET A 32 3.09 -0.30 -17.05
N ASP A 33 2.80 -0.24 -18.34
CA ASP A 33 1.64 0.48 -18.90
C ASP A 33 0.33 -0.05 -18.33
N SER A 34 0.23 -1.36 -18.15
CA SER A 34 -0.93 -2.00 -17.50
C SER A 34 -1.12 -1.56 -16.05
N THR A 35 -0.09 -1.07 -15.35
CA THR A 35 -0.27 -0.50 -14.00
C THR A 35 -0.96 0.87 -14.02
N PHE A 36 -0.98 1.60 -15.14
CA PHE A 36 -1.58 2.94 -15.23
C PHE A 36 -3.09 2.95 -15.49
N VAL A 37 -3.70 1.77 -15.69
CA VAL A 37 -5.16 1.67 -15.85
C VAL A 37 -5.87 2.03 -14.54
N LEU A 38 -7.02 2.70 -14.64
CA LEU A 38 -7.72 3.21 -13.45
C LEU A 38 -8.33 2.12 -12.55
N SER A 39 -8.41 0.87 -12.99
CA SER A 39 -8.76 -0.25 -12.11
C SER A 39 -7.65 -0.61 -11.12
N ASN A 40 -6.42 -0.13 -11.34
CA ASN A 40 -5.29 -0.22 -10.41
C ASN A 40 -5.13 1.04 -9.54
N MET A 41 -6.08 1.97 -9.60
CA MET A 41 -5.97 3.28 -8.93
C MET A 41 -7.00 3.42 -7.82
N CYS A 42 -6.56 4.01 -6.71
CA CYS A 42 -7.43 4.54 -5.66
C CYS A 42 -7.06 6.00 -5.37
N PRO A 43 -8.00 6.85 -4.95
CA PRO A 43 -7.69 8.19 -4.46
C PRO A 43 -6.79 8.11 -3.22
N GLN A 44 -5.58 8.65 -3.33
CA GLN A 44 -4.61 8.69 -2.24
C GLN A 44 -4.23 10.13 -1.90
N VAL A 45 -4.03 10.41 -0.62
CA VAL A 45 -3.39 11.66 -0.20
C VAL A 45 -2.02 11.76 -0.87
N GLY A 46 -1.72 12.90 -1.50
CA GLY A 46 -0.50 13.08 -2.30
C GLY A 46 0.74 13.24 -1.43
N GLU A 47 0.99 14.47 -0.99
CA GLU A 47 2.11 14.81 -0.10
C GLU A 47 1.94 14.18 1.28
N GLY A 48 3.02 13.63 1.82
CA GLY A 48 3.08 12.90 3.08
C GLY A 48 2.57 11.46 3.00
N PHE A 49 1.97 11.01 1.89
CA PHE A 49 1.47 9.65 1.74
C PHE A 49 1.87 9.00 0.42
N ASN A 50 1.11 9.14 -0.67
CA ASN A 50 1.38 8.48 -1.96
C ASN A 50 2.78 8.77 -2.48
N ARG A 51 3.21 10.04 -2.39
CA ARG A 51 4.50 10.50 -2.91
C ARG A 51 5.67 10.26 -1.95
N ASP A 52 5.36 9.89 -0.70
CA ASP A 52 6.32 9.80 0.40
C ASP A 52 6.21 8.44 1.11
N TYR A 53 5.52 8.35 2.25
CA TYR A 53 5.52 7.16 3.10
C TYR A 53 5.08 5.88 2.37
N TRP A 54 4.07 5.97 1.51
CA TRP A 54 3.60 4.84 0.71
C TRP A 54 4.63 4.40 -0.34
N ALA A 55 5.27 5.35 -1.03
CA ALA A 55 6.36 5.07 -1.97
C ALA A 55 7.58 4.44 -1.28
N HIS A 56 7.93 4.91 -0.07
CA HIS A 56 8.97 4.28 0.76
C HIS A 56 8.60 2.85 1.18
N PHE A 57 7.32 2.60 1.48
CA PHE A 57 6.84 1.25 1.81
C PHE A 57 6.88 0.32 0.59
N GLU A 58 6.55 0.82 -0.59
CA GLU A 58 6.72 0.08 -1.84
C GLU A 58 8.21 -0.22 -2.13
N GLU A 59 9.11 0.72 -1.82
CA GLU A 59 10.55 0.46 -1.91
C GLU A 59 11.02 -0.62 -0.94
N PHE A 60 10.52 -0.60 0.30
CA PHE A 60 10.76 -1.69 1.25
C PHE A 60 10.31 -3.02 0.67
N CYS A 61 9.10 -3.12 0.11
CA CYS A 61 8.60 -4.34 -0.52
C CYS A 61 9.54 -4.85 -1.63
N ARG A 62 10.01 -3.96 -2.52
CA ARG A 62 10.98 -4.31 -3.56
C ARG A 62 12.30 -4.80 -2.99
N SER A 63 12.78 -4.20 -1.90
CA SER A 63 14.05 -4.55 -1.26
C SER A 63 14.06 -5.97 -0.69
N LEU A 64 12.90 -6.53 -0.36
CA LEU A 64 12.75 -7.89 0.16
C LEU A 64 13.22 -8.95 -0.84
N THR A 65 13.24 -8.64 -2.15
CA THR A 65 13.78 -9.55 -3.19
C THR A 65 15.29 -9.78 -3.07
N LYS A 66 16.00 -8.99 -2.25
CA LYS A 66 17.41 -9.26 -1.88
C LYS A 66 17.56 -10.38 -0.86
N LYS A 67 16.48 -10.71 -0.14
CA LYS A 67 16.46 -11.71 0.95
C LYS A 67 15.67 -12.96 0.55
N TYR A 68 14.54 -12.79 -0.13
CA TYR A 68 13.64 -13.86 -0.54
C TYR A 68 13.70 -14.05 -2.06
N GLU A 69 13.63 -15.30 -2.53
CA GLU A 69 13.63 -15.61 -3.97
C GLU A 69 12.34 -15.12 -4.65
N SER A 70 11.21 -15.22 -3.94
CA SER A 70 9.90 -14.73 -4.41
C SER A 70 9.27 -13.84 -3.35
N VAL A 71 8.74 -12.69 -3.81
CA VAL A 71 7.97 -11.77 -2.96
C VAL A 71 6.61 -11.52 -3.62
N ARG A 72 5.54 -11.88 -2.92
CA ARG A 72 4.16 -11.63 -3.37
C ARG A 72 3.52 -10.58 -2.47
N VAL A 73 2.97 -9.54 -3.07
CA VAL A 73 2.35 -8.42 -2.35
C VAL A 73 0.90 -8.28 -2.80
N ILE A 74 -0.02 -8.34 -1.85
CA ILE A 74 -1.42 -7.99 -2.06
C ILE A 74 -1.62 -6.60 -1.48
N THR A 75 -2.16 -5.69 -2.27
CA THR A 75 -2.46 -4.32 -1.86
C THR A 75 -3.93 -4.04 -2.08
N GLY A 76 -4.57 -3.30 -1.18
CA GLY A 76 -5.93 -2.85 -1.40
C GLY A 76 -6.42 -1.76 -0.45
N PRO A 77 -7.59 -1.16 -0.75
CA PRO A 77 -8.24 -0.16 0.09
C PRO A 77 -9.03 -0.78 1.24
N LEU A 78 -9.24 -0.01 2.31
CA LEU A 78 -10.13 -0.31 3.43
C LEU A 78 -11.01 0.89 3.80
N TYR A 79 -12.21 0.57 4.30
CA TYR A 79 -13.20 1.53 4.78
C TYR A 79 -13.52 1.23 6.24
N LEU A 80 -12.65 1.67 7.14
CA LEU A 80 -12.72 1.32 8.56
C LEU A 80 -13.72 2.20 9.31
N PRO A 81 -14.46 1.63 10.28
CA PRO A 81 -15.41 2.39 11.07
C PRO A 81 -14.68 3.27 12.10
N LYS A 82 -15.30 4.40 12.44
CA LYS A 82 -14.91 5.23 13.58
C LYS A 82 -16.07 5.37 14.56
N GLN A 83 -15.75 5.50 15.83
CA GLN A 83 -16.75 5.80 16.85
C GLN A 83 -17.06 7.30 16.85
N TYR A 84 -18.34 7.64 16.88
CA TYR A 84 -18.83 9.02 16.89
C TYR A 84 -19.17 9.46 18.34
N PRO A 85 -19.38 10.76 18.60
CA PRO A 85 -19.69 11.28 19.94
C PRO A 85 -20.92 10.64 20.60
N ASP A 86 -21.84 10.07 19.81
CA ASP A 86 -23.01 9.33 20.29
C ASP A 86 -22.71 7.87 20.65
N GLY A 87 -21.43 7.48 20.69
CA GLY A 87 -20.95 6.13 21.02
C GLY A 87 -21.13 5.11 19.89
N LYS A 88 -21.74 5.49 18.76
CA LYS A 88 -22.03 4.58 17.65
C LYS A 88 -20.88 4.51 16.65
N TRP A 89 -20.65 3.31 16.12
CA TRP A 89 -19.68 3.07 15.05
C TRP A 89 -20.33 3.34 13.69
N ARG A 90 -19.64 4.10 12.83
CA ARG A 90 -20.06 4.29 11.43
C ARG A 90 -18.85 4.29 10.51
N VAL A 91 -19.06 3.84 9.29
CA VAL A 91 -18.13 4.03 8.17
C VAL A 91 -18.55 5.28 7.42
N SER A 92 -17.60 6.16 7.11
CA SER A 92 -17.82 7.36 6.31
C SER A 92 -16.57 7.62 5.48
N TYR A 93 -16.78 7.90 4.19
CA TYR A 93 -15.73 8.20 3.23
C TYR A 93 -16.26 9.16 2.17
N GLU A 94 -15.36 9.93 1.56
CA GLU A 94 -15.66 10.81 0.44
C GLU A 94 -15.84 9.99 -0.85
N VAL A 95 -16.66 10.49 -1.78
CA VAL A 95 -16.77 9.97 -3.15
C VAL A 95 -16.51 11.11 -4.13
N ILE A 96 -15.45 10.99 -4.92
CA ILE A 96 -15.03 12.02 -5.90
C ILE A 96 -15.63 11.77 -7.28
N GLY A 97 -15.55 12.79 -8.14
CA GLY A 97 -16.12 12.82 -9.48
C GLY A 97 -17.44 13.58 -9.56
N ASN A 98 -17.84 13.94 -10.78
CA ASN A 98 -19.12 14.60 -11.04
C ASN A 98 -19.83 13.93 -12.24
N PRO A 99 -20.89 13.13 -12.02
CA PRO A 99 -21.46 12.78 -10.71
C PRO A 99 -20.49 11.91 -9.87
N ALA A 100 -20.74 11.85 -8.55
CA ALA A 100 -19.92 11.07 -7.62
C ALA A 100 -19.78 9.61 -8.06
N ASN A 101 -18.54 9.12 -8.16
CA ASN A 101 -18.23 7.85 -8.82
C ASN A 101 -17.15 7.03 -8.09
N VAL A 102 -16.11 7.67 -7.55
CA VAL A 102 -14.92 6.97 -7.03
C VAL A 102 -14.81 7.17 -5.53
N ALA A 103 -14.89 6.09 -4.75
CA ALA A 103 -14.74 6.15 -3.30
C ALA A 103 -13.28 6.42 -2.89
N VAL A 104 -13.10 7.27 -1.88
CA VAL A 104 -11.81 7.58 -1.27
C VAL A 104 -11.61 6.64 -0.06
N PRO A 105 -10.64 5.72 -0.10
CA PRO A 105 -10.41 4.80 1.01
C PRO A 105 -9.99 5.54 2.28
N THR A 106 -10.40 5.01 3.43
CA THR A 106 -9.94 5.53 4.74
C THR A 106 -8.52 5.07 5.05
N HIS A 107 -8.17 3.87 4.60
CA HIS A 107 -6.90 3.20 4.86
C HIS A 107 -6.53 2.36 3.64
N PHE A 108 -5.27 1.96 3.57
CA PHE A 108 -4.77 0.95 2.66
C PHE A 108 -4.09 -0.16 3.43
N PHE A 109 -4.08 -1.35 2.86
CA PHE A 109 -3.31 -2.47 3.40
C PHE A 109 -2.27 -2.97 2.40
N LYS A 110 -1.20 -3.57 2.92
CA LYS A 110 -0.37 -4.51 2.18
C LYS A 110 -0.23 -5.81 2.98
N ILE A 111 -0.36 -6.93 2.30
CA ILE A 111 0.02 -8.25 2.81
C ILE A 111 1.19 -8.74 1.98
N ILE A 112 2.27 -9.12 2.63
CA ILE A 112 3.55 -9.46 2.02
C ILE A 112 3.90 -10.90 2.36
N TYR A 113 4.19 -11.69 1.33
CA TYR A 113 4.70 -13.06 1.42
C TYR A 113 6.15 -13.04 0.91
N GLY A 114 7.12 -13.27 1.78
CA GLY A 114 8.51 -13.55 1.43
C GLY A 114 8.75 -15.06 1.43
N GLU A 115 9.04 -15.63 0.27
CA GLU A 115 9.24 -17.06 0.07
C GLU A 115 10.71 -17.36 -0.18
N GLU A 116 11.31 -18.22 0.65
CA GLU A 116 12.73 -18.58 0.54
C GLU A 116 13.04 -19.37 -0.73
N SER A 117 12.09 -20.17 -1.22
CA SER A 117 12.20 -20.88 -2.49
C SER A 117 10.87 -20.92 -3.22
N ALA A 118 10.84 -20.42 -4.45
CA ALA A 118 9.63 -20.39 -5.28
C ALA A 118 9.20 -21.80 -5.72
N GLN A 119 10.11 -22.78 -5.69
CA GLN A 119 9.88 -24.14 -6.16
C GLN A 119 9.63 -25.14 -5.00
N SER A 120 9.65 -24.69 -3.74
CA SER A 120 9.41 -25.54 -2.58
C SER A 120 7.98 -25.38 -2.06
N PRO A 121 7.04 -26.31 -2.35
CA PRO A 121 5.64 -26.19 -1.95
C PRO A 121 5.44 -26.23 -0.44
N ARG A 122 6.47 -26.64 0.33
CA ARG A 122 6.46 -26.71 1.80
C ARG A 122 7.43 -25.72 2.46
N GLY A 123 8.06 -24.82 1.69
CA GLY A 123 8.98 -23.82 2.21
C GLY A 123 8.33 -22.92 3.26
N ARG A 124 9.12 -22.38 4.18
CA ARG A 124 8.65 -21.36 5.13
C ARG A 124 8.33 -20.08 4.38
N VAL A 125 7.34 -19.35 4.89
CA VAL A 125 6.88 -18.10 4.30
C VAL A 125 6.89 -17.03 5.37
N ALA A 126 7.68 -15.99 5.15
CA ALA A 126 7.65 -14.77 5.95
C ALA A 126 6.40 -13.95 5.56
N LEU A 127 5.47 -13.79 6.49
CA LEU A 127 4.20 -13.13 6.30
C LEU A 127 4.16 -11.85 7.13
N GLY A 128 3.83 -10.73 6.49
CA GLY A 128 3.55 -9.46 7.16
C GLY A 128 2.26 -8.85 6.63
N ALA A 129 1.45 -8.25 7.51
CA ALA A 129 0.26 -7.51 7.13
C ALA A 129 0.32 -6.11 7.77
N PHE A 130 0.04 -5.09 6.97
CA PHE A 130 0.17 -3.70 7.38
C PHE A 130 -1.07 -2.91 7.00
N VAL A 131 -1.54 -2.03 7.86
CA VAL A 131 -2.68 -1.13 7.60
C VAL A 131 -2.27 0.30 7.90
N LEU A 132 -2.32 1.16 6.88
CA LEU A 132 -1.90 2.56 6.96
C LEU A 132 -3.11 3.47 6.67
N PRO A 133 -3.30 4.58 7.42
CA PRO A 133 -4.33 5.56 7.10
C PRO A 133 -4.02 6.25 5.77
N ASN A 134 -5.06 6.57 4.99
CA ASN A 134 -4.95 7.41 3.79
C ASN A 134 -4.81 8.88 4.20
N ALA A 135 -3.66 9.22 4.80
CA ALA A 135 -3.34 10.52 5.35
C ALA A 135 -1.82 10.72 5.36
N ALA A 136 -1.36 11.96 5.51
CA ALA A 136 0.07 12.23 5.66
C ALA A 136 0.64 11.49 6.87
N ILE A 137 1.75 10.77 6.66
CA ILE A 137 2.47 10.03 7.71
C ILE A 137 3.90 10.57 7.78
N PRO A 138 4.36 11.03 8.96
CA PRO A 138 5.75 11.44 9.13
C PRO A 138 6.71 10.30 8.80
N ASN A 139 7.75 10.59 8.01
CA ASN A 139 8.79 9.61 7.65
C ASN A 139 9.54 9.02 8.87
N THR A 140 9.49 9.67 10.03
CA THR A 140 10.06 9.17 11.28
C THR A 140 9.25 8.06 11.93
N LYS A 141 7.99 7.85 11.52
CA LYS A 141 7.14 6.82 12.09
C LYS A 141 7.62 5.45 11.62
N PRO A 142 7.89 4.48 12.51
CA PRO A 142 8.38 3.17 12.10
C PRO A 142 7.28 2.36 11.41
N LEU A 143 7.63 1.60 10.38
CA LEU A 143 6.67 0.78 9.63
C LEU A 143 5.96 -0.26 10.52
N THR A 144 6.65 -0.74 11.56
CA THR A 144 6.10 -1.68 12.55
C THR A 144 4.92 -1.13 13.35
N ASP A 145 4.75 0.21 13.44
CA ASP A 145 3.56 0.80 14.07
C ASP A 145 2.26 0.48 13.30
N PHE A 146 2.40 0.11 12.03
CA PHE A 146 1.29 -0.22 11.13
C PHE A 146 1.12 -1.72 10.92
N GLU A 147 1.98 -2.55 11.53
CA GLU A 147 1.87 -4.00 11.44
C GLU A 147 0.66 -4.50 12.25
N VAL A 148 -0.14 -5.35 11.64
CA VAL A 148 -1.33 -5.95 12.25
C VAL A 148 -1.36 -7.46 12.00
N PRO A 149 -2.11 -8.25 12.79
CA PRO A 149 -2.42 -9.62 12.42
C PRO A 149 -3.13 -9.67 11.06
N VAL A 150 -2.81 -10.65 10.21
CA VAL A 150 -3.44 -10.79 8.88
C VAL A 150 -4.95 -10.97 9.00
N GLU A 151 -5.41 -11.62 10.07
CA GLU A 151 -6.81 -11.86 10.38
C GLU A 151 -7.57 -10.54 10.62
N ALA A 152 -6.88 -9.47 11.05
CA ALA A 152 -7.48 -8.15 11.17
C ALA A 152 -7.79 -7.54 9.79
N VAL A 153 -6.89 -7.75 8.82
CA VAL A 153 -7.10 -7.32 7.42
C VAL A 153 -8.21 -8.14 6.79
N GLU A 154 -8.21 -9.48 6.96
CA GLU A 154 -9.26 -10.37 6.45
C GLU A 154 -10.66 -9.98 6.99
N ARG A 155 -10.78 -9.71 8.30
CA ARG A 155 -12.03 -9.23 8.90
C ARG A 155 -12.46 -7.87 8.35
N ALA A 156 -11.52 -6.96 8.13
CA ALA A 156 -11.83 -5.61 7.67
C ALA A 156 -12.16 -5.54 6.18
N SER A 157 -11.54 -6.38 5.36
CA SER A 157 -11.73 -6.39 3.90
C SER A 157 -12.83 -7.35 3.45
N GLY A 158 -13.19 -8.34 4.28
CA GLY A 158 -14.08 -9.44 3.88
C GLY A 158 -13.42 -10.41 2.89
N CYS A 159 -12.09 -10.46 2.85
CA CYS A 159 -11.32 -11.34 1.97
C CYS A 159 -10.52 -12.36 2.78
N MET A 160 -10.15 -13.46 2.14
CA MET A 160 -9.22 -14.46 2.69
C MET A 160 -7.90 -14.36 1.93
N PHE A 161 -6.80 -14.27 2.66
CA PHE A 161 -5.45 -14.15 2.09
C PHE A 161 -4.56 -15.33 2.48
N VAL A 162 -4.79 -15.94 3.65
CA VAL A 162 -3.93 -17.02 4.17
C VAL A 162 -4.61 -18.38 4.28
N ASP A 163 -5.79 -18.53 3.68
CA ASP A 163 -6.56 -19.79 3.65
C ASP A 163 -5.75 -20.97 3.08
N ARG A 164 -4.90 -20.72 2.09
CA ARG A 164 -4.03 -21.72 1.44
C ARG A 164 -2.62 -21.79 2.02
N LEU A 165 -2.30 -21.03 3.06
CA LEU A 165 -0.98 -21.05 3.72
C LEU A 165 -1.11 -21.63 5.13
N PRO A 166 -0.72 -22.89 5.38
CA PRO A 166 -0.77 -23.50 6.71
C PRO A 166 -0.04 -22.69 7.78
N ALA A 167 -0.60 -22.63 8.99
CA ALA A 167 -0.10 -21.77 10.07
C ALA A 167 1.34 -22.11 10.50
N ASP A 168 1.71 -23.38 10.49
CA ASP A 168 3.05 -23.88 10.81
C ASP A 168 4.14 -23.39 9.84
N ARG A 169 3.74 -23.01 8.61
CA ARG A 169 4.63 -22.45 7.60
C ARG A 169 4.81 -20.94 7.71
N ARG A 170 3.97 -20.25 8.50
CA ARG A 170 3.99 -18.79 8.63
C ARG A 170 5.06 -18.36 9.63
N LYS A 171 5.96 -17.50 9.19
CA LYS A 171 6.88 -16.74 10.06
C LYS A 171 6.51 -15.27 10.00
N ARG A 172 6.63 -14.55 11.12
CA ARG A 172 6.36 -13.12 11.13
C ARG A 172 7.46 -12.40 10.35
N LEU A 173 7.11 -11.68 9.29
CA LEU A 173 8.08 -10.99 8.42
C LEU A 173 9.03 -10.07 9.20
N CYS A 174 8.49 -9.23 10.10
CA CYS A 174 9.31 -8.29 10.88
C CYS A 174 10.13 -8.93 12.01
N ALA A 175 10.03 -10.25 12.19
CA ALA A 175 10.97 -11.02 13.02
C ALA A 175 12.16 -11.55 12.20
N GLU A 176 12.03 -11.65 10.88
CA GLU A 176 13.06 -12.18 9.95
C GLU A 176 13.87 -11.06 9.29
N VAL A 177 13.26 -9.88 9.13
CA VAL A 177 13.88 -8.68 8.54
C VAL A 177 13.53 -7.43 9.33
N GLN A 178 14.39 -6.41 9.23
CA GLN A 178 14.07 -5.10 9.78
C GLN A 178 13.01 -4.41 8.91
N CYS A 179 11.77 -4.37 9.42
CA CYS A 179 10.68 -3.64 8.79
C CYS A 179 10.84 -2.12 9.00
N SER A 180 11.69 -1.50 8.18
CA SER A 180 11.90 -0.05 8.17
C SER A 180 11.81 0.49 6.76
N THR A 181 11.14 1.64 6.60
CA THR A 181 11.15 2.42 5.38
C THR A 181 12.50 3.13 5.24
N VAL A 182 13.17 2.98 4.10
CA VAL A 182 14.35 3.78 3.79
C VAL A 182 13.87 5.10 3.21
N VAL A 183 14.06 6.18 3.96
CA VAL A 183 13.69 7.53 3.51
C VAL A 183 14.74 7.97 2.50
N ARG A 184 14.34 8.12 1.24
CA ARG A 184 15.16 8.78 0.24
C ARG A 184 14.77 10.25 0.24
N GLU A 185 15.51 11.07 0.98
CA GLU A 185 15.39 12.52 0.80
C GLU A 185 15.87 12.86 -0.61
N PHE A 186 14.94 13.06 -1.54
CA PHE A 186 15.25 13.71 -2.81
C PHE A 186 15.55 15.18 -2.51
N GLY A 187 16.80 15.44 -2.12
CA GLY A 187 17.29 16.76 -1.80
C GLY A 187 16.92 17.77 -2.89
N ASN A 188 16.30 18.86 -2.45
CA ASN A 188 15.81 19.97 -3.24
C ASN A 188 16.98 20.68 -3.95
N LYS A 189 17.47 20.13 -5.07
CA LYS A 189 18.55 20.70 -5.91
C LYS A 189 18.05 21.88 -6.76
N SER A 190 17.33 22.83 -6.18
CA SER A 190 16.81 24.01 -6.90
C SER A 190 16.71 25.30 -6.07
N LYS A 191 17.53 25.46 -5.01
CA LYS A 191 17.61 26.73 -4.24
C LYS A 191 19.02 27.18 -3.84
N GLN A 192 20.04 26.90 -4.65
CA GLN A 192 21.40 27.45 -4.44
C GLN A 192 22.09 27.89 -5.74
N ALA A 193 21.32 28.43 -6.69
CA ALA A 193 21.86 29.10 -7.87
C ALA A 193 21.22 30.48 -8.03
N SER A 194 21.39 31.33 -7.03
CA SER A 194 21.21 32.80 -7.12
C SER A 194 21.78 33.41 -5.86
N ILE A 195 23.09 33.70 -5.89
CA ILE A 195 23.79 34.83 -5.27
C ILE A 195 25.27 34.60 -5.65
N GLN A 196 25.65 35.15 -6.79
CA GLN A 196 26.94 35.81 -7.02
C GLN A 196 26.79 36.71 -8.24
#